data_AF-A0A2D6YJT2-F1
#
_entry.id   AF-A0A2D6YJT2-F1
#
_cell.length_a   1.000
_cell.length_b   1.000
_cell.length_c   1.000
_cell.angle_alpha   90.00
_cell.angle_beta   90.00
_cell.angle_gamma   90.00
#
_symmetry.space_group_name_H-M   'P 1'
#
loop_
_entity.id
_entity.type
_entity.pdbx_description
1 polymer ?
#
loop_
_entity_poly.entity_id
_entity_poly.type
_entity_poly.pdbx_seq_one_letter_code
_entity_poly.pdbx_strand_id
1 'polypeptide(L)'
;MKRYCLTIFSLLSPLIFLEERCLECKRFWILKFISCLKNHCVRFHICANTLKGRSINLEEDLYDATQDNVVPSGVAELSYLQIQGFPYIKP
;
A
#
# COMPACT_ATOMS: atom_id res chain seq x y z
N MET A 1 21.75 -8.09 20.82
CA MET A 1 21.35 -9.36 20.15
C MET A 1 20.23 -9.01 19.18
N LYS A 2 20.47 -8.53 17.95
CA LYS A 2 21.15 -9.20 16.82
C LYS A 2 20.65 -10.64 16.63
N ARG A 3 19.74 -10.85 15.68
CA ARG A 3 19.57 -12.16 15.01
C ARG A 3 20.61 -12.22 13.90
N TYR A 4 21.28 -13.37 13.81
CA TYR A 4 22.42 -13.58 12.93
C TYR A 4 21.93 -14.24 11.64
N CYS A 5 22.23 -13.65 10.49
CA CYS A 5 22.41 -14.44 9.28
C CYS A 5 23.91 -14.75 9.22
N LEU A 6 24.28 -16.02 9.46
CA LEU A 6 25.66 -16.45 9.30
C LEU A 6 25.95 -16.62 7.81
N THR A 7 26.92 -15.88 7.28
CA THR A 7 27.53 -16.19 5.99
C THR A 7 29.05 -16.07 6.09
N ILE A 8 29.72 -17.17 5.78
CA ILE A 8 31.18 -17.40 5.87
C ILE A 8 31.56 -18.17 4.59
N PHE A 9 32.64 -17.88 3.86
CA PHE A 9 33.70 -16.87 4.07
C PHE A 9 33.54 -15.76 2.98
N SER A 10 34.51 -14.98 2.50
CA SER A 10 35.97 -14.90 2.63
C SER A 10 36.46 -13.44 2.50
N LEU A 11 37.67 -13.18 3.00
CA LEU A 11 38.29 -11.85 3.04
C LEU A 11 38.93 -11.47 1.69
N LEU A 12 38.64 -10.26 1.15
CA LEU A 12 39.66 -9.33 0.62
C LEU A 12 39.05 -7.95 0.21
N SER A 13 39.14 -6.96 1.12
CA SER A 13 39.29 -5.51 0.83
C SER A 13 38.28 -4.87 -0.19
N PRO A 14 38.44 -3.63 -0.72
CA PRO A 14 37.37 -2.64 -0.50
C PRO A 14 36.86 -1.91 -1.77
N LEU A 15 35.82 -1.08 -1.57
CA LEU A 15 35.07 -0.30 -2.57
C LEU A 15 34.21 -1.11 -3.56
N ILE A 16 33.07 -0.50 -3.93
CA ILE A 16 32.10 -0.97 -4.95
C ILE A 16 31.33 -2.24 -4.55
N PHE A 17 30.27 -2.07 -3.75
CA PHE A 17 29.02 -2.77 -4.04
C PHE A 17 27.80 -1.91 -3.69
N LEU A 18 27.00 -1.67 -4.73
CA LEU A 18 25.98 -0.64 -4.86
C LEU A 18 24.81 -0.77 -3.86
N GLU A 19 24.48 0.35 -3.22
CA GLU A 19 23.19 1.07 -3.18
C GLU A 19 21.91 0.44 -3.83
N GLU A 20 21.69 -0.87 -3.75
CA GLU A 20 20.58 -1.58 -4.42
C GLU A 20 19.55 -2.15 -3.42
N ARG A 21 19.09 -1.36 -2.43
CA ARG A 21 18.16 -1.84 -1.38
C ARG A 21 17.03 -0.91 -0.91
N CYS A 22 16.64 0.07 -1.74
CA CYS A 22 15.63 1.06 -1.34
C CYS A 22 14.17 0.77 -1.75
N LEU A 23 13.90 -0.05 -2.76
CA LEU A 23 12.54 -0.21 -3.32
C LEU A 23 11.72 -1.33 -2.66
N GLU A 24 12.24 -2.56 -2.56
CA GLU A 24 11.49 -3.69 -1.97
C GLU A 24 11.18 -3.50 -0.48
N CYS A 25 12.07 -2.86 0.28
CA CYS A 25 11.82 -2.56 1.69
C CYS A 25 10.62 -1.62 1.89
N LYS A 26 10.47 -0.60 1.01
CA LYS A 26 9.30 0.31 1.04
C LYS A 26 8.02 -0.41 0.65
N ARG A 27 8.03 -1.23 -0.41
CA ARG A 27 6.86 -2.00 -0.87
C ARG A 27 6.39 -2.96 0.24
N PHE A 28 7.29 -3.72 0.85
CA PHE A 28 6.96 -4.63 1.96
C PHE A 28 6.36 -3.91 3.17
N TRP A 29 6.89 -2.73 3.54
CA TRP A 29 6.40 -1.95 4.67
C TRP A 29 4.98 -1.40 4.45
N ILE A 30 4.70 -0.88 3.26
CA ILE A 30 3.38 -0.34 2.88
C ILE A 30 2.30 -1.44 2.92
N LEU A 31 2.57 -2.61 2.33
CA LEU A 31 1.62 -3.74 2.33
C LEU A 31 1.27 -4.19 3.75
N LYS A 32 2.28 -4.27 4.64
CA LYS A 32 2.09 -4.63 6.04
C LYS A 32 1.27 -3.57 6.80
N PHE A 33 1.48 -2.29 6.51
CA PHE A 33 0.69 -1.20 7.11
C PHE A 33 -0.78 -1.24 6.68
N ILE A 34 -1.06 -1.46 5.38
CA ILE A 34 -2.44 -1.61 4.86
C ILE A 34 -3.15 -2.80 5.52
N SER A 35 -2.47 -3.94 5.66
CA SER A 35 -3.02 -5.12 6.36
C SER A 35 -3.35 -4.81 7.83
N CYS A 36 -2.47 -4.10 8.56
CA CYS A 36 -2.77 -3.66 9.92
C CYS A 36 -4.02 -2.76 9.98
N LEU A 37 -4.17 -1.78 9.09
CA LEU A 37 -5.35 -0.91 9.06
C LEU A 37 -6.64 -1.69 8.78
N LYS A 38 -6.62 -2.65 7.84
CA LYS A 38 -7.78 -3.53 7.57
C LYS A 38 -8.19 -4.33 8.81
N ASN A 39 -7.23 -4.85 9.56
CA ASN A 39 -7.49 -5.55 10.83
C ASN A 39 -8.09 -4.66 11.92
N HIS A 40 -7.93 -3.33 11.82
CA HIS A 40 -8.58 -2.33 12.67
C HIS A 40 -9.94 -1.85 12.11
N CYS A 41 -10.59 -2.66 11.27
CA CYS A 41 -11.88 -2.39 10.64
C CYS A 41 -11.93 -1.13 9.75
N VAL A 42 -10.77 -0.64 9.27
CA VAL A 42 -10.72 0.47 8.31
C VAL A 42 -11.13 -0.04 6.93
N ARG A 43 -12.24 0.49 6.39
CA ARG A 43 -12.65 0.22 5.01
C ARG A 43 -11.96 1.18 4.03
N PHE A 44 -11.60 0.66 2.87
CA PHE A 44 -10.94 1.41 1.80
C PHE A 44 -11.84 1.43 0.57
N HIS A 45 -12.35 2.60 0.20
CA HIS A 45 -13.20 2.76 -0.98
C HIS A 45 -12.40 3.28 -2.18
N ILE A 46 -12.55 2.64 -3.34
CA ILE A 46 -11.76 2.89 -4.56
C ILE A 46 -12.66 3.48 -5.63
N CYS A 47 -12.24 4.60 -6.23
CA CYS A 47 -13.02 5.28 -7.26
C CYS A 47 -12.95 4.55 -8.62
N ALA A 48 -14.09 4.06 -9.11
CA ALA A 48 -14.21 3.39 -10.41
C ALA A 48 -13.72 4.28 -11.59
N ASN A 49 -13.97 5.59 -11.53
CA ASN A 49 -13.49 6.52 -12.55
C ASN A 49 -11.96 6.63 -12.57
N THR A 50 -11.29 6.48 -11.42
CA THR A 50 -9.82 6.50 -11.34
C THR A 50 -9.21 5.20 -11.87
N LEU A 51 -9.83 4.06 -11.60
CA LEU A 51 -9.42 2.76 -12.17
C LEU A 51 -9.48 2.81 -13.71
N LYS A 52 -10.62 3.24 -14.27
CA LYS A 52 -10.81 3.39 -15.72
C LYS A 52 -9.89 4.45 -16.33
N GLY A 53 -9.76 5.61 -15.69
CA GLY A 53 -8.99 6.75 -16.21
C GLY A 53 -7.47 6.58 -16.14
N ARG A 54 -6.96 5.58 -15.41
CA ARG A 54 -5.53 5.25 -15.31
C ARG A 54 -5.21 3.82 -15.78
N SER A 55 -6.19 3.09 -16.30
CA SER A 55 -6.05 1.69 -16.73
C SER A 55 -5.43 0.77 -15.67
N ILE A 56 -5.88 0.89 -14.42
CA ILE A 56 -5.34 0.14 -13.28
C ILE A 56 -6.15 -1.13 -13.06
N ASN A 57 -5.49 -2.29 -12.99
CA ASN A 57 -6.11 -3.58 -12.76
C ASN A 57 -6.33 -3.83 -11.26
N LEU A 58 -7.57 -4.15 -10.87
CA LEU A 58 -7.96 -4.36 -9.47
C LEU A 58 -7.21 -5.49 -8.77
N GLU A 59 -6.93 -6.57 -9.49
CA GLU A 59 -6.33 -7.80 -8.92
C GLU A 59 -4.80 -7.80 -9.02
N GLU A 60 -4.23 -7.11 -10.00
CA GLU A 60 -2.78 -7.13 -10.29
C GLU A 60 -2.04 -5.94 -9.65
N ASP A 61 -2.63 -4.74 -9.67
CA ASP A 61 -1.98 -3.50 -9.22
C ASP A 61 -2.36 -3.10 -7.78
N LEU A 62 -3.54 -3.51 -7.29
CA LEU A 62 -4.04 -3.16 -5.96
C LEU A 62 -3.90 -4.31 -4.97
N TYR A 63 -3.42 -3.99 -3.78
CA TYR A 63 -3.26 -4.98 -2.71
C TYR A 63 -4.60 -5.28 -2.03
N ASP A 64 -5.09 -6.52 -2.21
CA ASP A 64 -6.25 -7.08 -1.50
C ASP A 64 -7.52 -6.22 -1.73
N ALA A 65 -7.74 -5.81 -2.99
CA ALA A 65 -8.92 -5.05 -3.41
C ALA A 65 -9.95 -5.95 -4.11
N THR A 66 -11.16 -6.06 -3.55
CA THR A 66 -12.30 -6.75 -4.19
C THR A 66 -13.25 -5.75 -4.84
N GLN A 67 -14.16 -6.24 -5.70
CA GLN A 67 -15.17 -5.39 -6.34
C GLN A 67 -16.09 -4.67 -5.33
N ASP A 68 -16.35 -5.24 -4.15
CA ASP A 68 -17.16 -4.64 -3.09
C ASP A 68 -16.56 -3.33 -2.53
N ASN A 69 -15.26 -3.13 -2.72
CA ASN A 69 -14.55 -1.91 -2.30
C ASN A 69 -14.64 -0.80 -3.36
N VAL A 70 -15.21 -1.06 -4.54
CA VAL A 70 -15.26 -0.12 -5.66
C VAL A 70 -16.54 0.71 -5.62
N VAL A 71 -16.38 2.03 -5.55
CA VAL A 71 -17.48 3.00 -5.55
C VAL A 71 -17.54 3.74 -6.89
N PRO A 72 -18.73 4.13 -7.40
CA PRO A 72 -18.89 4.72 -8.73
C PRO A 72 -18.13 6.05 -8.88
N SER A 73 -18.07 6.85 -7.82
CA SER A 73 -17.24 8.06 -7.75
C SER A 73 -16.80 8.31 -6.31
N GLY A 74 -15.49 8.37 -6.07
CA GLY A 74 -14.93 8.61 -4.74
C GLY A 74 -15.29 9.99 -4.18
N VAL A 75 -15.54 11.00 -5.03
CA VAL A 75 -15.98 12.32 -4.59
C VAL A 75 -17.46 12.29 -4.17
N ALA A 76 -18.31 11.55 -4.89
CA ALA A 76 -19.71 11.41 -4.53
C ALA A 76 -19.89 10.61 -3.22
N GLU A 77 -19.13 9.52 -3.07
CA GLU A 77 -19.11 8.73 -1.83
C GLU A 77 -18.65 9.58 -0.63
N LEU A 78 -17.61 10.39 -0.82
CA LEU A 78 -17.12 11.30 0.21
C LEU A 78 -18.18 12.32 0.63
N SER A 79 -18.90 12.94 -0.32
CA SER A 79 -20.01 13.86 0.01
C SER A 79 -21.18 13.14 0.70
N TYR A 80 -21.49 11.91 0.30
CA TYR A 80 -22.51 11.09 0.96
C TYR A 80 -22.15 10.78 2.42
N LEU A 81 -20.91 10.38 2.68
CA LEU A 81 -20.40 10.14 4.04
C LEU A 81 -20.37 11.44 4.88
N GLN A 82 -20.00 12.58 4.29
CA GLN A 82 -20.07 13.88 4.97
C GLN A 82 -21.50 14.23 5.41
N ILE A 83 -22.52 13.94 4.57
CA ILE A 83 -23.94 14.15 4.92
C ILE A 83 -24.38 13.20 6.06
N GLN A 84 -23.81 11.99 6.13
CA GLN A 84 -24.02 11.07 7.26
C GLN A 84 -23.29 11.50 8.56
N GLY A 85 -22.53 12.61 8.54
CA GLY A 85 -21.82 13.13 9.70
C GLY A 85 -20.37 12.65 9.86
N PHE A 86 -19.80 11.95 8.87
CA PHE A 86 -18.38 11.59 8.90
C PHE A 86 -17.49 12.81 8.61
N PRO A 87 -16.50 13.14 9.47
CA PRO A 87 -15.59 14.25 9.23
C PRO A 87 -14.62 13.93 8.09
N TYR A 88 -14.43 14.87 7.17
CA TYR A 88 -13.40 14.75 6.13
C TYR A 88 -12.06 15.30 6.64
N ILE A 89 -11.03 14.47 6.57
CA ILE A 89 -9.64 14.84 6.85
C ILE A 89 -8.85 14.70 5.55
N LYS A 90 -8.23 15.80 5.12
CA LYS A 90 -7.24 15.81 4.05
C LYS A 90 -5.84 15.86 4.69
N PRO A 91 -4.99 14.83 4.50
CA PRO A 91 -3.60 14.85 4.94
C PRO A 91 -2.72 15.76 4.07
#